data_AF-A0A8S3TYI9-F1
#
_entry.id   AF-A0A8S3TYI9-F1
#
_cell.length_a   1.000
_cell.length_b   1.000
_cell.length_c   1.000
_cell.angle_alpha   90.00
_cell.angle_beta   90.00
_cell.angle_gamma   90.00
#
_symmetry.space_group_name_H-M   'P 1'
#
loop_
_entity.id
_entity.type
_entity.pdbx_description
1 polymer ?
#
loop_
_entity_poly.entity_id
_entity_poly.type
_entity_poly.pdbx_seq_one_letter_code
_entity_poly.pdbx_strand_id
1 'polypeptide(L)'
;MQGNRNHSPTNNFRQNHQQRSQRYEQSNSNYKRNDESTESQNNNRNQYQRNRNSRERFLEPGERNRDTRWNPPEIQILSKGLKFTPTPQTSNYNEVKDDISNFCRKLRLTEELFDKENPDESIVRNKSTYKSSKGKNKALDTFCDHITNFPFNEIQSPKCRPNTSRQEWETIYKLKNNKDIIIKEADKGSAVVVMDLNYYINIANNLLQDNTYYEKVKNYNQKGLTDKECDYLTNFKCKSSNFYGLPKIHKSNVIRESCKNSKSECVNIPHPNDLKLRPIVAGPSCETHRLSNFLDILLKPILKHIPSFVRDDLDMLNHLPRTVCKDSIMVSFDVVNLYTTIPHEYGLTAIEFWLEKFPSEVPDRIEKKFIIEGIKFILQNNYFNFNGESYRQISGTAMGTKVAPTYANLVMAYLETQMRLFRSSHPPAYSTPYKIRE
;
A
#
# COMPACT_ATOMS: atom_id res chain seq x y z
N MET A 1 -54.52 -16.32 -47.38
CA MET A 1 -53.42 -15.36 -47.13
C MET A 1 -52.76 -15.77 -45.82
N GLN A 2 -51.77 -16.68 -45.82
CA GLN A 2 -50.30 -16.41 -45.77
C GLN A 2 -49.96 -15.33 -44.71
N GLY A 3 -49.12 -15.49 -43.68
CA GLY A 3 -48.12 -16.49 -43.30
C GLY A 3 -46.78 -15.80 -42.99
N ASN A 4 -46.24 -15.89 -41.75
CA ASN A 4 -44.82 -15.86 -41.32
C ASN A 4 -44.73 -15.57 -39.80
N ARG A 5 -44.17 -16.43 -38.92
CA ARG A 5 -42.82 -17.02 -38.72
C ARG A 5 -41.94 -16.25 -37.71
N ASN A 6 -41.71 -16.95 -36.59
CA ASN A 6 -40.67 -16.85 -35.55
C ASN A 6 -39.39 -16.05 -35.85
N HIS A 7 -38.92 -15.31 -34.84
CA HIS A 7 -37.52 -14.89 -34.70
C HIS A 7 -36.97 -15.24 -33.30
N SER A 8 -35.91 -16.05 -33.29
CA SER A 8 -35.15 -16.50 -32.12
C SER A 8 -34.02 -15.51 -31.76
N PRO A 9 -33.57 -15.44 -30.50
CA PRO A 9 -32.47 -14.58 -30.07
C PRO A 9 -31.11 -15.30 -30.23
N THR A 10 -30.58 -15.35 -31.44
CA THR A 10 -29.27 -15.97 -31.74
C THR A 10 -28.25 -15.02 -32.40
N ASN A 11 -28.60 -13.75 -32.64
CA ASN A 11 -27.73 -12.81 -33.37
C ASN A 11 -26.78 -11.95 -32.50
N ASN A 12 -27.02 -11.79 -31.19
CA ASN A 12 -26.15 -10.98 -30.33
C ASN A 12 -24.84 -11.69 -29.88
N PHE A 13 -24.80 -13.03 -29.92
CA PHE A 13 -23.60 -13.79 -29.53
C PHE A 13 -22.53 -13.87 -30.62
N ARG A 14 -22.91 -13.83 -31.91
CA ARG A 14 -21.95 -13.87 -33.03
C ARG A 14 -21.21 -12.54 -33.24
N GLN A 15 -21.85 -11.40 -32.99
CA GLN A 15 -21.20 -10.08 -33.11
C GLN A 15 -20.13 -9.85 -32.03
N ASN A 16 -20.38 -10.29 -30.79
CA ASN A 16 -19.39 -10.22 -29.71
C ASN A 16 -18.18 -11.14 -29.94
N HIS A 17 -18.37 -12.31 -30.56
CA HIS A 17 -17.26 -13.21 -30.91
C HIS A 17 -16.38 -12.66 -32.03
N GLN A 18 -16.97 -12.05 -33.07
CA GLN A 18 -16.19 -11.42 -34.15
C GLN A 18 -15.39 -10.21 -33.66
N GLN A 19 -15.93 -9.39 -32.76
CA GLN A 19 -15.19 -8.28 -32.15
C GLN A 19 -14.05 -8.74 -31.24
N ARG A 20 -14.20 -9.89 -30.55
CA ARG A 20 -13.14 -10.46 -29.69
C ARG A 20 -11.99 -11.05 -30.51
N SER A 21 -12.28 -11.75 -31.61
CA SER A 21 -11.26 -12.28 -32.52
C SER A 21 -10.50 -11.18 -33.26
N GLN A 22 -11.18 -10.11 -33.70
CA GLN A 22 -10.52 -8.95 -34.31
C GLN A 22 -9.62 -8.17 -33.33
N ARG A 23 -9.99 -8.09 -32.04
CA ARG A 23 -9.11 -7.54 -30.98
C ARG A 23 -7.87 -8.40 -30.73
N TYR A 24 -7.99 -9.73 -30.83
CA TYR A 24 -6.84 -10.64 -30.70
C TYR A 24 -5.89 -10.53 -31.91
N GLU A 25 -6.40 -10.43 -33.13
CA GLU A 25 -5.56 -10.26 -34.33
C GLU A 25 -4.87 -8.88 -34.39
N GLN A 26 -5.54 -7.81 -33.95
CA GLN A 26 -4.92 -6.48 -33.78
C GLN A 26 -3.87 -6.45 -32.66
N SER A 27 -4.04 -7.27 -31.62
CA SER A 27 -3.02 -7.37 -30.56
C SER A 27 -1.76 -8.09 -31.06
N ASN A 28 -1.89 -9.13 -31.89
CA ASN A 28 -0.74 -9.85 -32.46
C ASN A 28 0.02 -9.05 -33.54
N SER A 29 -0.67 -8.20 -34.31
CA SER A 29 0.00 -7.30 -35.26
C SER A 29 0.74 -6.15 -34.57
N ASN A 30 0.24 -5.67 -33.43
CA ASN A 30 0.94 -4.71 -32.57
C ASN A 30 2.14 -5.32 -31.84
N TYR A 31 2.08 -6.62 -31.48
CA TYR A 31 3.25 -7.33 -30.94
C TYR A 31 4.39 -7.45 -31.96
N LYS A 32 4.07 -7.74 -33.24
CA LYS A 32 5.09 -7.83 -34.30
C LYS A 32 5.72 -6.48 -34.70
N ARG A 33 5.00 -5.36 -34.56
CA ARG A 33 5.58 -4.01 -34.79
C ARG A 33 6.48 -3.52 -33.66
N ASN A 34 6.35 -4.07 -32.46
CA ASN A 34 7.18 -3.68 -31.32
C ASN A 34 8.60 -4.28 -31.38
N ASP A 35 8.81 -5.41 -32.08
CA ASP A 35 10.12 -6.07 -32.17
C ASP A 35 11.15 -5.29 -33.02
N GLU A 36 10.73 -4.45 -33.96
CA GLU A 36 11.64 -3.61 -34.77
C GLU A 36 12.04 -2.28 -34.07
N SER A 37 11.45 -1.96 -32.92
CA SER A 37 11.78 -0.76 -32.12
C SER A 37 12.78 -1.03 -30.97
N THR A 38 13.24 -2.28 -30.85
CA THR A 38 13.98 -2.79 -29.69
C THR A 38 15.46 -2.36 -29.66
N GLU A 39 16.04 -1.95 -30.80
CA GLU A 39 17.43 -1.46 -30.84
C GLU A 39 17.58 -0.02 -30.33
N SER A 40 16.58 0.84 -30.53
CA SER A 40 16.60 2.24 -30.04
C SER A 40 16.27 2.33 -28.55
N GLN A 41 15.50 1.37 -28.01
CA GLN A 41 15.16 1.32 -26.58
C GLN A 41 16.30 0.77 -25.70
N ASN A 42 17.21 -0.05 -26.24
CA ASN A 42 18.37 -0.54 -25.49
C ASN A 42 19.41 0.54 -25.20
N ASN A 43 19.58 1.52 -26.09
CA ASN A 43 20.48 2.66 -25.83
C ASN A 43 19.93 3.61 -24.76
N ASN A 44 18.60 3.82 -24.71
CA ASN A 44 17.97 4.60 -23.65
C ASN A 44 17.93 3.84 -22.31
N ARG A 45 17.75 2.51 -22.29
CA ARG A 45 17.88 1.70 -21.06
C ARG A 45 19.28 1.76 -20.47
N ASN A 46 20.32 1.80 -21.29
CA ASN A 46 21.70 1.97 -20.82
C ASN A 46 21.98 3.37 -20.25
N GLN A 47 21.33 4.42 -20.76
CA GLN A 47 21.40 5.77 -20.14
C GLN A 47 20.57 5.87 -18.84
N TYR A 48 19.39 5.25 -18.77
CA TYR A 48 18.57 5.20 -17.56
C TYR A 48 19.16 4.29 -16.46
N GLN A 49 19.91 3.24 -16.81
CA GLN A 49 20.66 2.44 -15.85
C GLN A 49 21.94 3.13 -15.36
N ARG A 50 22.58 3.99 -16.18
CA ARG A 50 23.74 4.79 -15.74
C ARG A 50 23.40 5.86 -14.71
N ASN A 51 22.16 6.34 -14.65
CA ASN A 51 21.70 7.31 -13.65
C ASN A 51 21.17 6.69 -12.33
N ARG A 52 21.22 5.36 -12.16
CA ARG A 52 20.90 4.69 -10.88
C ARG A 52 22.07 4.62 -9.88
N ASN A 53 23.22 5.20 -10.21
CA ASN A 53 24.37 5.31 -9.30
C ASN A 53 24.25 6.46 -8.28
N SER A 54 23.06 6.98 -8.02
CA SER A 54 22.80 7.77 -6.83
C SER A 54 22.70 6.83 -5.62
N ARG A 55 23.86 6.51 -5.05
CA ARG A 55 24.04 5.72 -3.82
C ARG A 55 23.10 6.21 -2.71
N GLU A 56 22.41 5.27 -2.07
CA GLU A 56 21.51 5.52 -0.94
C GLU A 56 22.29 6.16 0.21
N ARG A 57 21.80 7.29 0.74
CA ARG A 57 22.47 8.08 1.79
C ARG A 57 21.95 7.71 3.17
N PHE A 58 22.87 7.57 4.12
CA PHE A 58 22.60 7.24 5.52
C PHE A 58 22.65 8.46 6.44
N LEU A 59 21.81 8.54 7.49
CA LEU A 59 21.77 9.64 8.46
C LEU A 59 21.63 9.13 9.90
N GLU A 60 22.52 9.56 10.80
CA GLU A 60 22.52 9.23 12.23
C GLU A 60 22.07 10.43 13.07
N PRO A 61 21.03 10.32 13.89
CA PRO A 61 20.90 11.12 15.09
C PRO A 61 21.75 10.55 16.22
N GLY A 62 22.85 11.20 16.66
CA GLY A 62 23.32 11.07 18.05
C GLY A 62 24.77 11.38 18.44
N GLU A 63 24.94 11.97 19.63
CA GLU A 63 26.25 12.05 20.32
C GLU A 63 26.61 10.66 20.89
N ARG A 64 27.13 9.79 20.03
CA ARG A 64 28.02 8.72 20.50
C ARG A 64 29.45 9.23 20.41
N ASN A 65 30.22 8.95 21.45
CA ASN A 65 31.66 9.20 21.55
C ASN A 65 32.39 9.02 20.22
N ARG A 66 33.44 9.83 20.01
CA ARG A 66 34.24 9.99 18.78
C ARG A 66 34.89 8.70 18.22
N ASP A 67 34.54 7.51 18.69
CA ASP A 67 35.20 6.22 18.42
C ASP A 67 34.33 5.11 17.80
N THR A 68 33.10 5.36 17.33
CA THR A 68 32.35 4.34 16.57
C THR A 68 31.95 4.82 15.18
N ARG A 69 32.92 4.92 14.27
CA ARG A 69 32.59 4.89 12.84
C ARG A 69 31.98 3.51 12.55
N TRP A 70 30.76 3.49 11.99
CA TRP A 70 30.20 2.28 11.38
C TRP A 70 31.26 1.61 10.53
N ASN A 71 31.45 0.31 10.73
CA ASN A 71 32.49 -0.38 9.99
C ASN A 71 32.12 -0.41 8.49
N PRO A 72 33.09 -0.46 7.57
CA PRO A 72 32.78 -0.51 6.14
C PRO A 72 31.80 -1.62 5.73
N PRO A 73 31.84 -2.84 6.33
CA PRO A 73 30.84 -3.88 6.07
C PRO A 73 29.39 -3.50 6.44
N GLU A 74 29.19 -2.80 7.56
CA GLU A 74 27.87 -2.32 8.01
C GLU A 74 27.30 -1.31 7.01
N ILE A 75 28.12 -0.37 6.55
CA ILE A 75 27.70 0.62 5.56
C ILE A 75 27.36 -0.08 4.24
N GLN A 76 28.19 -1.02 3.80
CA GLN A 76 27.99 -1.74 2.54
C GLN A 76 26.70 -2.57 2.53
N ILE A 77 26.36 -3.27 3.62
CA ILE A 77 25.12 -4.05 3.66
C ILE A 77 23.89 -3.15 3.73
N LEU A 78 23.98 -2.07 4.51
CA LEU A 78 22.89 -1.12 4.68
C LEU A 78 22.62 -0.30 3.42
N SER A 79 23.64 -0.03 2.60
CA SER A 79 23.48 0.66 1.31
C SER A 79 22.95 -0.20 0.17
N LYS A 80 22.82 -1.52 0.38
CA LYS A 80 22.02 -2.38 -0.52
C LYS A 80 20.50 -2.13 -0.35
N GLY A 81 20.10 -1.43 0.71
CA GLY A 81 18.73 -1.06 1.01
C GLY A 81 17.93 -2.16 1.72
N LEU A 82 16.84 -1.77 2.40
CA LEU A 82 16.03 -2.70 3.20
C LEU A 82 15.22 -3.71 2.37
N LYS A 83 15.17 -3.55 1.04
CA LYS A 83 14.53 -4.48 0.10
C LYS A 83 15.51 -5.51 -0.46
N PHE A 84 16.79 -5.42 -0.11
CA PHE A 84 17.77 -6.43 -0.49
C PHE A 84 17.48 -7.75 0.21
N THR A 85 17.31 -8.81 -0.57
CA THR A 85 17.09 -10.17 -0.06
C THR A 85 18.39 -10.98 -0.20
N PRO A 86 19.07 -11.32 0.91
CA PRO A 86 20.26 -12.14 0.84
C PRO A 86 19.91 -13.58 0.39
N THR A 87 20.79 -14.20 -0.40
CA THR A 87 20.65 -15.60 -0.80
C THR A 87 20.65 -16.49 0.45
N PRO A 88 19.60 -17.29 0.69
CA PRO A 88 19.53 -18.15 1.88
C PRO A 88 20.74 -19.10 1.97
N GLN A 89 21.26 -19.30 3.18
CA GLN A 89 22.36 -20.24 3.43
C GLN A 89 21.92 -21.71 3.37
N THR A 90 20.64 -21.96 3.64
CA THR A 90 20.04 -23.30 3.69
C THR A 90 18.69 -23.30 2.97
N SER A 91 18.42 -24.36 2.22
CA SER A 91 17.10 -24.60 1.62
C SER A 91 16.07 -24.94 2.70
N ASN A 92 14.95 -24.23 2.71
CA ASN A 92 13.82 -24.56 3.57
C ASN A 92 12.86 -25.50 2.83
N TYR A 93 13.13 -26.80 2.89
CA TYR A 93 12.36 -27.81 2.15
C TYR A 93 10.88 -27.86 2.54
N ASN A 94 10.54 -27.54 3.79
CA ASN A 94 9.16 -27.49 4.24
C ASN A 94 8.39 -26.34 3.57
N GLU A 95 9.01 -25.16 3.48
CA GLU A 95 8.44 -24.01 2.79
C GLU A 95 8.26 -24.27 1.29
N VAL A 96 9.26 -24.89 0.64
CA VAL A 96 9.14 -25.31 -0.76
C VAL A 96 7.97 -26.28 -0.96
N LYS A 97 7.81 -27.26 -0.06
CA LYS A 97 6.70 -28.22 -0.11
C LYS A 97 5.34 -27.53 0.08
N ASP A 98 5.24 -26.60 1.02
CA ASP A 98 4.03 -25.81 1.26
C ASP A 98 3.68 -24.93 0.06
N ASP A 99 4.69 -24.31 -0.57
CA ASP A 99 4.53 -23.50 -1.77
C ASP A 99 4.07 -24.33 -2.97
N ILE A 100 4.66 -25.51 -3.19
CA ILE A 100 4.23 -26.46 -4.22
C ILE A 100 2.78 -26.89 -3.98
N SER A 101 2.44 -27.26 -2.74
CA SER A 101 1.06 -27.63 -2.40
C SER A 101 0.10 -26.48 -2.68
N ASN A 102 0.47 -25.24 -2.35
CA ASN A 102 -0.33 -24.06 -2.61
C ASN A 102 -0.46 -23.77 -4.11
N PHE A 103 0.62 -23.95 -4.87
CA PHE A 103 0.64 -23.78 -6.33
C PHE A 103 -0.25 -24.81 -7.03
N CYS A 104 -0.08 -26.10 -6.73
CA CYS A 104 -0.94 -27.16 -7.26
C CYS A 104 -2.41 -26.95 -6.89
N ARG A 105 -2.69 -26.50 -5.66
CA ARG A 105 -4.06 -26.15 -5.24
C ARG A 105 -4.64 -25.01 -6.07
N LYS A 106 -3.86 -23.94 -6.34
CA LYS A 106 -4.30 -22.83 -7.19
C LYS A 106 -4.63 -23.31 -8.61
N LEU A 107 -3.75 -24.11 -9.23
CA LEU A 107 -3.98 -24.63 -10.57
C LEU A 107 -5.27 -25.46 -10.67
N ARG A 108 -5.49 -26.37 -9.71
CA ARG A 108 -6.71 -27.18 -9.69
C ARG A 108 -7.97 -26.34 -9.46
N LEU A 109 -7.91 -25.32 -8.61
CA LEU A 109 -9.04 -24.39 -8.44
C LEU A 109 -9.32 -23.59 -9.71
N THR A 110 -8.27 -23.15 -10.42
CA THR A 110 -8.41 -22.45 -11.70
C THR A 110 -9.06 -23.33 -12.75
N GLU A 111 -8.69 -24.61 -12.84
CA GLU A 111 -9.31 -25.58 -13.74
C GLU A 111 -10.77 -25.84 -13.36
N GLU A 112 -11.05 -26.08 -12.09
CA GLU A 112 -12.41 -26.37 -11.63
C GLU A 112 -13.38 -25.20 -11.82
N LEU A 113 -12.89 -23.98 -11.70
CA LEU A 113 -13.69 -22.75 -11.83
C LEU A 113 -13.60 -22.13 -13.23
N PHE A 114 -12.89 -22.78 -14.16
CA PHE A 114 -12.80 -22.33 -15.55
C PHE A 114 -14.20 -22.33 -16.18
N ASP A 115 -14.61 -21.20 -16.76
CA ASP A 115 -15.94 -20.97 -17.36
C ASP A 115 -17.15 -21.22 -16.44
N LYS A 116 -16.95 -21.26 -15.11
CA LYS A 116 -18.06 -21.28 -14.15
C LYS A 116 -18.46 -19.86 -13.79
N GLU A 117 -19.72 -19.54 -14.00
CA GLU A 117 -20.32 -18.35 -13.40
C GLU A 117 -20.33 -18.51 -11.88
N ASN A 118 -19.97 -17.44 -11.18
CA ASN A 118 -19.99 -17.38 -9.73
C ASN A 118 -21.25 -16.61 -9.33
N PRO A 119 -22.35 -17.30 -8.95
CA PRO A 119 -23.60 -16.63 -8.61
C PRO A 119 -23.54 -15.89 -7.28
N ASP A 120 -22.45 -16.05 -6.52
CA ASP A 120 -22.31 -15.46 -5.20
C ASP A 120 -21.88 -13.97 -5.31
N GLU A 121 -22.84 -13.09 -4.99
CA GLU A 121 -22.75 -11.63 -4.95
C GLU A 121 -21.85 -11.06 -3.83
N SER A 122 -21.19 -11.92 -3.06
CA SER A 122 -20.28 -11.50 -1.99
C SER A 122 -19.05 -10.79 -2.56
N ILE A 123 -18.89 -9.51 -2.19
CA ILE A 123 -17.74 -8.69 -2.57
C ILE A 123 -16.44 -9.04 -1.82
N VAL A 124 -16.54 -9.74 -0.69
CA VAL A 124 -15.40 -10.25 0.09
C VAL A 124 -15.69 -11.63 0.64
N ARG A 125 -14.66 -12.46 0.79
CA ARG A 125 -14.77 -13.81 1.36
C ARG A 125 -13.55 -14.15 2.21
N ASN A 126 -13.74 -15.04 3.18
CA ASN A 126 -12.62 -15.63 3.90
C ASN A 126 -11.78 -16.49 2.95
N LYS A 127 -10.47 -16.62 3.24
CA LYS A 127 -9.61 -17.54 2.49
C LYS A 127 -10.16 -18.96 2.60
N SER A 128 -10.49 -19.55 1.45
CA SER A 128 -11.02 -20.91 1.39
C SER A 128 -9.91 -21.94 1.64
N THR A 129 -10.23 -22.98 2.42
CA THR A 129 -9.43 -24.19 2.61
C THR A 129 -9.80 -25.29 1.62
N TYR A 130 -10.78 -25.03 0.74
CA TYR A 130 -11.25 -25.99 -0.25
C TYR A 130 -10.12 -26.49 -1.15
N LYS A 131 -10.12 -27.81 -1.36
CA LYS A 131 -9.21 -28.51 -2.26
C LYS A 131 -10.06 -29.20 -3.31
N SER A 132 -9.80 -28.88 -4.57
CA SER A 132 -10.45 -29.55 -5.71
C SER A 132 -10.10 -31.04 -5.74
N SER A 133 -11.03 -31.88 -6.20
CA SER A 133 -10.79 -33.30 -6.43
C SER A 133 -9.84 -33.52 -7.61
N LYS A 134 -9.03 -34.59 -7.55
CA LYS A 134 -8.25 -35.06 -8.70
C LYS A 134 -9.19 -35.71 -9.74
N GLY A 135 -8.75 -35.76 -10.99
CA GLY A 135 -9.34 -36.59 -12.06
C GLY A 135 -10.02 -35.84 -13.19
N LYS A 136 -10.16 -34.50 -13.11
CA LYS A 136 -10.77 -33.68 -14.16
C LYS A 136 -9.85 -33.46 -15.37
N ASN A 137 -8.58 -33.18 -15.11
CA ASN A 137 -7.55 -33.06 -16.14
C ASN A 137 -6.34 -33.91 -15.79
N LYS A 138 -6.18 -35.01 -16.55
CA LYS A 138 -5.06 -35.96 -16.38
C LYS A 138 -3.69 -35.31 -16.56
N ALA A 139 -3.55 -34.36 -17.48
CA ALA A 139 -2.27 -33.67 -17.70
C ALA A 139 -1.92 -32.77 -16.50
N LEU A 140 -2.91 -32.06 -15.96
CA LEU A 140 -2.72 -31.24 -14.76
C LEU A 140 -2.38 -32.09 -13.53
N ASP A 141 -3.07 -33.21 -13.34
CA ASP A 141 -2.78 -34.10 -12.23
C ASP A 141 -1.40 -34.76 -12.36
N THR A 142 -1.02 -35.17 -13.57
CA THR A 142 0.32 -35.70 -13.84
C THR A 142 1.39 -34.67 -13.53
N PHE A 143 1.19 -33.41 -13.94
CA PHE A 143 2.09 -32.31 -13.63
C PHE A 143 2.19 -32.02 -12.12
N CYS A 144 1.04 -31.94 -11.44
CA CYS A 144 1.01 -31.69 -9.99
C CYS A 144 1.69 -32.83 -9.22
N ASP A 145 1.45 -34.08 -9.62
CA ASP A 145 2.04 -35.26 -8.99
C ASP A 145 3.54 -35.33 -9.27
N HIS A 146 3.98 -34.95 -10.48
CA HIS A 146 5.40 -34.86 -10.81
C HIS A 146 6.14 -33.83 -9.95
N ILE A 147 5.60 -32.61 -9.80
CA ILE A 147 6.25 -31.58 -8.98
C ILE A 147 6.17 -31.92 -7.48
N THR A 148 5.06 -32.49 -7.01
CA THR A 148 4.91 -32.85 -5.58
C THR A 148 5.88 -33.96 -5.17
N ASN A 149 6.12 -34.93 -6.06
CA ASN A 149 7.02 -36.06 -5.80
C ASN A 149 8.46 -35.81 -6.26
N PHE A 150 8.75 -34.62 -6.82
CA PHE A 150 10.08 -34.31 -7.29
C PHE A 150 11.07 -34.32 -6.11
N PRO A 151 12.21 -35.03 -6.19
CA PRO A 151 13.11 -35.21 -5.07
C PRO A 151 14.00 -33.98 -4.87
N PHE A 152 13.41 -32.87 -4.39
CA PHE A 152 14.14 -31.62 -4.12
C PHE A 152 15.31 -31.78 -3.15
N ASN A 153 15.26 -32.80 -2.29
CA ASN A 153 16.30 -33.12 -1.32
C ASN A 153 17.55 -33.74 -1.97
N GLU A 154 17.39 -34.36 -3.14
CA GLU A 154 18.46 -35.08 -3.85
C GLU A 154 19.13 -34.21 -4.91
N ILE A 155 18.53 -33.06 -5.24
CA ILE A 155 19.16 -32.05 -6.06
C ILE A 155 20.33 -31.51 -5.26
N GLN A 156 21.56 -31.82 -5.71
CA GLN A 156 22.70 -30.99 -5.36
C GLN A 156 22.33 -29.58 -5.78
N SER A 157 22.01 -28.72 -4.80
CA SER A 157 21.63 -27.34 -5.06
C SER A 157 22.66 -26.80 -6.04
N PRO A 158 22.27 -26.35 -7.25
CA PRO A 158 23.23 -25.67 -8.11
C PRO A 158 23.90 -24.64 -7.22
N LYS A 159 25.23 -24.59 -7.17
CA LYS A 159 25.98 -23.68 -6.31
C LYS A 159 25.55 -22.26 -6.67
N CYS A 160 24.46 -21.79 -6.07
CA CYS A 160 23.91 -20.47 -6.29
C CYS A 160 25.02 -19.56 -5.78
N ARG A 161 25.57 -18.76 -6.70
CA ARG A 161 26.60 -17.80 -6.30
C ARG A 161 25.95 -16.90 -5.24
N PRO A 162 26.44 -16.93 -3.99
CA PRO A 162 25.81 -16.16 -2.93
C PRO A 162 25.93 -14.68 -3.29
N ASN A 163 24.84 -13.94 -3.17
CA ASN A 163 24.84 -12.47 -3.38
C ASN A 163 25.35 -11.69 -2.15
N THR A 164 25.78 -12.41 -1.11
CA THR A 164 26.19 -11.88 0.19
C THR A 164 27.42 -12.63 0.68
N SER A 165 28.44 -11.92 1.14
CA SER A 165 29.67 -12.51 1.69
C SER A 165 29.46 -13.05 3.11
N ARG A 166 30.40 -13.84 3.63
CA ARG A 166 30.37 -14.30 5.03
C ARG A 166 30.41 -13.13 6.02
N GLN A 167 31.24 -12.13 5.76
CA GLN A 167 31.35 -10.93 6.60
C GLN A 167 30.05 -10.12 6.60
N GLU A 168 29.39 -9.99 5.44
CA GLU A 168 28.10 -9.32 5.35
C GLU A 168 27.02 -10.10 6.13
N TRP A 169 27.03 -11.43 6.09
CA TRP A 169 26.13 -12.25 6.90
C TRP A 169 26.34 -12.06 8.41
N GLU A 170 27.58 -12.12 8.88
CA GLU A 170 27.93 -11.85 10.28
C GLU A 170 27.47 -10.44 10.70
N THR A 171 27.59 -9.47 9.79
CA THR A 171 27.13 -8.10 9.99
C THR A 171 25.59 -8.00 10.08
N ILE A 172 24.85 -8.69 9.22
CA ILE A 172 23.38 -8.76 9.30
C ILE A 172 22.94 -9.29 10.67
N TYR A 173 23.57 -10.37 11.15
CA TYR A 173 23.26 -10.94 12.46
C TYR A 173 23.59 -9.97 13.60
N LYS A 174 24.73 -9.27 13.52
CA LYS A 174 25.13 -8.24 14.49
C LYS A 174 24.12 -7.10 14.54
N LEU A 175 23.72 -6.55 13.39
CA LEU A 175 22.75 -5.47 13.28
C LEU A 175 21.36 -5.90 13.79
N LYS A 176 20.91 -7.10 13.43
CA LYS A 176 19.62 -7.65 13.85
C LYS A 176 19.52 -7.84 15.36
N ASN A 177 20.61 -8.22 16.02
CA ASN A 177 20.64 -8.50 17.44
C ASN A 177 21.00 -7.28 18.31
N ASN A 178 21.36 -6.15 17.69
CA ASN A 178 21.65 -4.93 18.42
C ASN A 178 20.36 -4.28 18.93
N LYS A 179 20.22 -4.18 20.26
CA LYS A 179 19.03 -3.62 20.93
C LYS A 179 19.08 -2.11 21.12
N ASP A 180 20.23 -1.47 20.89
CA ASP A 180 20.43 -0.04 21.16
C ASP A 180 20.12 0.83 19.93
N ILE A 181 19.82 0.21 18.80
CA ILE A 181 19.57 0.90 17.53
C ILE A 181 18.21 0.51 16.94
N ILE A 182 17.66 1.40 16.14
CA ILE A 182 16.50 1.12 15.29
C ILE A 182 16.82 1.50 13.86
N ILE A 183 16.46 0.61 12.93
CA ILE A 183 16.68 0.78 11.49
C ILE A 183 15.34 1.01 10.81
N LYS A 184 15.20 2.11 10.10
CA LYS A 184 13.97 2.49 9.37
C LYS A 184 14.28 3.00 7.98
N GLU A 185 13.34 2.80 7.06
CA GLU A 185 13.32 3.57 5.81
C GLU A 185 12.92 5.01 6.09
N ALA A 186 13.51 5.95 5.36
CA ALA A 186 13.07 7.34 5.36
C ALA A 186 11.68 7.49 4.71
N ASP A 187 10.86 8.41 5.22
CA ASP A 187 9.54 8.70 4.64
C ASP A 187 9.63 9.15 3.17
N LYS A 188 10.71 9.86 2.79
CA LYS A 188 11.01 10.25 1.41
C LYS A 188 12.50 10.20 1.15
N GLY A 189 12.87 9.90 -0.09
CA GLY A 189 14.27 9.95 -0.57
C GLY A 189 15.02 8.61 -0.57
N SER A 190 14.33 7.48 -0.34
CA SER A 190 14.89 6.11 -0.42
C SER A 190 16.16 5.90 0.41
N ALA A 191 16.27 6.61 1.52
CA ALA A 191 17.38 6.50 2.46
C ALA A 191 17.04 5.48 3.55
N VAL A 192 18.07 4.81 4.06
CA VAL A 192 17.97 4.01 5.28
C VAL A 192 18.54 4.84 6.43
N VAL A 193 17.82 4.86 7.55
CA VAL A 193 18.12 5.68 8.72
C VAL A 193 18.33 4.74 9.90
N VAL A 194 19.50 4.81 10.53
CA VAL A 194 19.77 4.18 11.82
C VAL A 194 19.74 5.27 12.88
N MET A 195 18.97 5.02 13.94
CA MET A 195 18.84 5.93 15.06
C MET A 195 19.13 5.17 16.34
N ASP A 196 19.62 5.88 17.36
CA ASP A 196 19.57 5.39 18.72
C ASP A 196 18.11 5.08 19.12
N LEU A 197 17.90 3.93 19.78
CA LEU A 197 16.56 3.48 20.14
C LEU A 197 15.88 4.46 21.10
N ASN A 198 16.59 4.98 22.10
CA ASN A 198 16.01 5.89 23.10
C ASN A 198 15.62 7.22 22.47
N TYR A 199 16.45 7.74 21.57
CA TYR A 199 16.14 8.94 20.81
C TYR A 199 14.88 8.75 19.94
N TYR A 200 14.75 7.63 19.23
CA TYR A 200 13.54 7.33 18.45
C TYR A 200 12.29 7.21 19.34
N ILE A 201 12.39 6.51 20.47
CA ILE A 201 11.28 6.39 21.44
C ILE A 201 10.87 7.77 21.96
N ASN A 202 11.83 8.66 22.25
CA ASN A 202 11.55 10.01 22.70
C ASN A 202 10.75 10.82 21.64
N ILE A 203 11.20 10.83 20.38
CA ILE A 203 10.46 11.54 19.31
C ILE A 203 9.05 10.96 19.14
N ALA A 204 8.91 9.64 19.15
CA ALA A 204 7.62 8.98 19.02
C ALA A 204 6.69 9.32 20.21
N ASN A 205 7.21 9.33 21.44
CA ASN A 205 6.44 9.73 22.62
C ASN A 205 6.02 11.19 22.56
N ASN A 206 6.88 12.11 22.11
CA ASN A 206 6.52 13.52 21.93
C ASN A 206 5.38 13.71 20.93
N LEU A 207 5.32 12.86 19.88
CA LEU A 207 4.18 12.84 18.96
C LEU A 207 2.90 12.30 19.62
N LEU A 208 3.02 11.23 20.41
CA LEU A 208 1.89 10.58 21.08
C LEU A 208 1.36 11.32 22.32
N GLN A 209 2.09 12.31 22.83
CA GLN A 209 1.66 13.20 23.91
C GLN A 209 0.67 14.28 23.44
N ASP A 210 0.48 14.45 22.13
CA ASP A 210 -0.48 15.40 21.60
C ASP A 210 -1.92 14.89 21.81
N ASN A 211 -2.52 15.38 22.90
CA ASN A 211 -3.89 15.05 23.32
C ASN A 211 -4.98 15.55 22.35
N THR A 212 -4.63 16.29 21.30
CA THR A 212 -5.58 16.65 20.24
C THR A 212 -5.80 15.50 19.24
N TYR A 213 -4.80 14.63 19.07
CA TYR A 213 -4.84 13.52 18.11
C TYR A 213 -4.81 12.15 18.77
N TYR A 214 -4.17 12.02 19.94
CA TYR A 214 -3.91 10.76 20.61
C TYR A 214 -4.35 10.78 22.08
N GLU A 215 -4.80 9.63 22.54
CA GLU A 215 -5.19 9.39 23.93
C GLU A 215 -4.39 8.18 24.44
N LYS A 216 -3.74 8.33 25.60
CA LYS A 216 -3.11 7.19 26.29
C LYS A 216 -4.16 6.38 27.04
N VAL A 217 -4.26 5.09 26.74
CA VAL A 217 -5.28 4.19 27.29
C VAL A 217 -4.69 3.44 28.48
N LYS A 218 -5.17 3.75 29.69
CA LYS A 218 -4.65 3.14 30.94
C LYS A 218 -5.10 1.70 31.15
N ASN A 219 -6.21 1.28 30.55
CA ASN A 219 -6.74 -0.08 30.63
C ASN A 219 -7.52 -0.39 29.34
N TYR A 220 -6.95 -1.21 28.46
CA TYR A 220 -7.70 -1.79 27.34
C TYR A 220 -8.69 -2.87 27.82
N ASN A 221 -8.63 -3.23 29.11
CA ASN A 221 -9.61 -4.12 29.73
C ASN A 221 -10.97 -3.42 29.75
N GLN A 222 -11.87 -3.91 28.91
CA GLN A 222 -13.27 -3.52 28.87
C GLN A 222 -13.86 -3.65 30.27
N LYS A 223 -14.11 -2.51 30.93
CA LYS A 223 -14.77 -2.50 32.24
C LYS A 223 -16.15 -3.14 32.07
N GLY A 224 -16.41 -4.22 32.81
CA GLY A 224 -17.74 -4.83 32.90
C GLY A 224 -17.89 -6.21 32.24
N LEU A 225 -16.86 -6.76 31.61
CA LEU A 225 -16.84 -8.15 31.14
C LEU A 225 -15.95 -9.01 32.03
N THR A 226 -16.38 -10.24 32.28
CA THR A 226 -15.56 -11.27 32.91
C THR A 226 -14.49 -11.77 31.92
N ASP A 227 -13.42 -12.37 32.44
CA ASP A 227 -12.33 -12.89 31.61
C ASP A 227 -12.82 -13.93 30.57
N LYS A 228 -13.84 -14.73 30.92
CA LYS A 228 -14.46 -15.71 30.01
C LYS A 228 -15.29 -15.06 28.91
N GLU A 229 -15.97 -13.95 29.20
CA GLU A 229 -16.73 -13.21 28.19
C GLU A 229 -15.79 -12.47 27.24
N CYS A 230 -14.73 -11.86 27.78
CA CYS A 230 -13.64 -11.32 26.98
C CYS A 230 -13.03 -12.40 26.08
N ASP A 231 -12.69 -13.56 26.63
CA ASP A 231 -12.16 -14.69 25.84
C ASP A 231 -13.17 -15.11 24.76
N TYR A 232 -14.42 -15.39 25.10
CA TYR A 232 -15.46 -15.76 24.13
C TYR A 232 -15.62 -14.73 22.99
N LEU A 233 -15.69 -13.45 23.33
CA LEU A 233 -15.86 -12.37 22.37
C LEU A 233 -14.60 -12.13 21.53
N THR A 234 -13.40 -12.37 22.07
CA THR A 234 -12.12 -12.08 21.41
C THR A 234 -11.39 -13.32 20.90
N ASN A 235 -11.96 -14.52 21.04
CA ASN A 235 -11.43 -15.79 20.54
C ASN A 235 -11.57 -15.93 19.01
N PHE A 236 -11.17 -14.88 18.32
CA PHE A 236 -10.84 -14.85 16.91
C PHE A 236 -9.38 -14.44 16.75
N LYS A 237 -8.75 -14.79 15.62
CA LYS A 237 -7.35 -14.43 15.35
C LYS A 237 -7.21 -12.91 15.18
N CYS A 238 -7.10 -12.19 16.29
CA CYS A 238 -6.85 -10.75 16.34
C CYS A 238 -5.46 -10.47 16.90
N LYS A 239 -4.85 -9.39 16.43
CA LYS A 239 -3.64 -8.81 17.03
C LYS A 239 -3.80 -7.31 17.03
N SER A 240 -3.55 -6.69 18.19
CA SER A 240 -3.54 -5.24 18.33
C SER A 240 -2.59 -4.61 17.32
N SER A 241 -2.96 -3.43 16.82
CA SER A 241 -2.12 -2.67 15.90
C SER A 241 -0.84 -2.22 16.59
N ASN A 242 0.26 -2.16 15.85
CA ASN A 242 1.53 -1.62 16.33
C ASN A 242 1.79 -0.26 15.70
N PHE A 243 2.34 0.67 16.48
CA PHE A 243 2.78 1.96 15.98
C PHE A 243 4.26 1.95 15.62
N TYR A 244 4.60 2.62 14.53
CA TYR A 244 5.97 3.05 14.25
C TYR A 244 5.99 4.36 13.45
N GLY A 245 7.11 5.08 13.54
CA GLY A 245 7.34 6.30 12.80
C GLY A 245 8.34 6.13 11.68
N LEU A 246 8.06 6.70 10.50
CA LEU A 246 9.06 6.86 9.45
C LEU A 246 9.74 8.24 9.56
N PRO A 247 11.07 8.32 9.63
CA PRO A 247 11.77 9.60 9.75
C PRO A 247 11.59 10.50 8.53
N LYS A 248 11.07 11.71 8.74
CA LYS A 248 10.90 12.76 7.72
C LYS A 248 12.20 13.54 7.52
N ILE A 249 13.24 12.85 7.08
CA ILE A 249 14.58 13.42 6.88
C ILE A 249 14.59 14.66 5.99
N HIS A 250 13.68 14.72 5.02
CA HIS A 250 13.52 15.83 4.07
C HIS A 250 12.96 17.12 4.70
N LYS A 251 12.43 17.05 5.93
CA LYS A 251 11.91 18.20 6.68
C LYS A 251 12.91 18.73 7.74
N SER A 252 14.00 18.01 8.02
CA SER A 252 15.04 18.47 8.95
C SER A 252 16.09 19.29 8.19
N ASN A 253 16.36 20.49 8.67
CA ASN A 253 17.38 21.38 8.13
C ASN A 253 18.78 20.86 8.44
N VAL A 254 19.01 20.38 9.67
CA VAL A 254 20.28 19.81 10.13
C VAL A 254 20.72 18.67 9.21
N ILE A 255 19.80 17.76 8.93
CA ILE A 255 20.01 16.65 8.03
C ILE A 255 20.31 17.14 6.61
N ARG A 256 19.50 18.07 6.10
CA ARG A 256 19.60 18.53 4.70
C ARG A 256 20.92 19.23 4.44
N GLU A 257 21.40 20.04 5.37
CA GLU A 257 22.70 20.73 5.27
C GLU A 257 23.86 19.73 5.33
N SER A 258 23.79 18.76 6.25
CA SER A 258 24.81 17.73 6.39
C SER A 258 24.90 16.84 5.13
N CYS A 259 23.76 16.48 4.55
CA CYS A 259 23.68 15.76 3.27
C CYS A 259 24.22 16.54 2.08
N LYS A 260 24.14 17.88 2.09
CA LYS A 260 24.69 18.73 1.01
C LYS A 260 26.20 18.85 1.12
N ASN A 261 26.72 18.93 2.34
CA ASN A 261 28.14 19.13 2.61
C ASN A 261 28.93 17.81 2.55
N SER A 262 28.28 16.67 2.77
CA SER A 262 28.93 15.36 2.69
C SER A 262 28.84 14.74 1.29
N LYS A 263 29.99 14.26 0.79
CA LYS A 263 30.09 13.42 -0.41
C LYS A 263 30.09 11.92 -0.09
N SER A 264 29.97 11.56 1.19
CA SER A 264 29.99 10.18 1.66
C SER A 264 28.64 9.48 1.41
N GLU A 265 28.70 8.16 1.26
CA GLU A 265 27.53 7.26 1.22
C GLU A 265 26.83 7.20 2.58
N CYS A 266 27.59 7.39 3.66
CA CYS A 266 27.08 7.50 5.03
C CYS A 266 27.36 8.90 5.59
N VAL A 267 26.32 9.56 6.11
CA VAL A 267 26.39 10.88 6.73
C VAL A 267 26.03 10.74 8.22
N ASN A 268 27.02 10.79 9.10
CA ASN A 268 26.74 10.80 10.53
C ASN A 268 26.37 12.21 10.96
N ILE A 269 25.30 12.35 11.75
CA ILE A 269 24.85 13.62 12.30
C ILE A 269 24.64 13.52 13.84
N PRO A 270 24.65 14.63 14.57
CA PRO A 270 24.19 14.62 15.96
C PRO A 270 22.66 14.46 15.99
N HIS A 271 22.06 14.15 17.15
CA HIS A 271 20.60 14.01 17.29
C HIS A 271 19.86 15.31 16.83
N PRO A 272 19.21 15.36 15.65
CA PRO A 272 18.49 16.55 15.23
C PRO A 272 17.22 16.76 16.07
N ASN A 273 17.11 17.90 16.74
CA ASN A 273 15.88 18.25 17.47
C ASN A 273 14.68 18.54 16.53
N ASP A 274 14.94 18.79 15.24
CA ASP A 274 13.92 19.13 14.24
C ASP A 274 13.41 17.92 13.43
N LEU A 275 13.90 16.71 13.72
CA LEU A 275 13.43 15.49 13.07
C LEU A 275 12.00 15.14 13.51
N LYS A 276 11.12 15.01 12.53
CA LYS A 276 9.73 14.58 12.73
C LYS A 276 9.52 13.18 12.18
N LEU A 277 8.59 12.44 12.78
CA LEU A 277 8.17 11.14 12.28
C LEU A 277 6.86 11.24 11.49
N ARG A 278 6.66 10.35 10.52
CA ARG A 278 5.34 10.04 9.96
C ARG A 278 4.75 8.89 10.76
N PRO A 279 3.65 9.10 11.49
CA PRO A 279 3.05 8.04 12.28
C PRO A 279 2.41 7.00 11.37
N ILE A 280 2.66 5.71 11.64
CA ILE A 280 2.04 4.58 10.95
C ILE A 280 1.47 3.63 12.03
N VAL A 281 0.19 3.30 11.88
CA VAL A 281 -0.52 2.32 12.71
C VAL A 281 -0.72 1.06 11.89
N ALA A 282 0.12 0.06 12.11
CA ALA A 282 0.09 -1.21 11.38
C ALA A 282 -0.73 -2.26 12.12
N GLY A 283 -1.94 -2.53 11.63
CA GLY A 283 -2.85 -3.55 12.16
C GLY A 283 -3.40 -4.48 11.08
N PRO A 284 -2.59 -5.34 10.44
CA PRO A 284 -3.09 -6.28 9.41
C PRO A 284 -4.03 -7.35 9.96
N SER A 285 -4.14 -7.47 11.29
CA SER A 285 -5.01 -8.42 11.98
C SER A 285 -5.76 -7.76 13.15
N CYS A 286 -5.86 -6.43 13.16
CA CYS A 286 -6.66 -5.74 14.17
C CYS A 286 -8.16 -5.93 13.91
N GLU A 287 -8.94 -5.59 14.93
CA GLU A 287 -10.39 -5.75 15.04
C GLU A 287 -11.13 -5.08 13.87
N THR A 288 -10.69 -3.88 13.49
CA THR A 288 -11.32 -3.06 12.44
C THR A 288 -10.80 -3.39 11.03
N HIS A 289 -9.74 -4.20 10.88
CA HIS A 289 -9.07 -4.41 9.58
C HIS A 289 -10.00 -4.96 8.50
N ARG A 290 -10.81 -5.98 8.83
CA ARG A 290 -11.73 -6.61 7.85
C ARG A 290 -12.86 -5.68 7.44
N LEU A 291 -13.46 -4.98 8.41
CA LEU A 291 -14.48 -3.97 8.15
C LEU A 291 -13.91 -2.85 7.28
N SER A 292 -12.71 -2.37 7.61
CA SER A 292 -12.02 -1.35 6.82
C SER A 292 -11.78 -1.80 5.37
N ASN A 293 -11.33 -3.03 5.16
CA ASN A 293 -11.16 -3.57 3.81
C ASN A 293 -12.49 -3.68 3.05
N PHE A 294 -13.56 -4.08 3.73
CA PHE A 294 -14.90 -4.18 3.14
C PHE A 294 -15.44 -2.82 2.68
N LEU A 295 -15.37 -1.82 3.56
CA LEU A 295 -15.83 -0.46 3.24
C LEU A 295 -14.96 0.21 2.18
N ASP A 296 -13.65 -0.07 2.16
CA ASP A 296 -12.76 0.38 1.09
C ASP A 296 -13.20 -0.15 -0.29
N ILE A 297 -13.53 -1.44 -0.39
CA ILE A 297 -14.03 -2.05 -1.63
C ILE A 297 -15.35 -1.42 -2.07
N LEU A 298 -16.25 -1.11 -1.12
CA LEU A 298 -17.55 -0.49 -1.41
C LEU A 298 -17.45 0.96 -1.89
N LEU A 299 -16.54 1.74 -1.30
CA LEU A 299 -16.43 3.18 -1.58
C LEU A 299 -15.55 3.48 -2.80
N LYS A 300 -14.60 2.60 -3.14
CA LYS A 300 -13.69 2.78 -4.27
C LYS A 300 -14.36 3.07 -5.61
N PRO A 301 -15.44 2.38 -6.02
CA PRO A 301 -16.13 2.66 -7.28
C PRO A 301 -16.59 4.11 -7.41
N ILE A 302 -16.90 4.79 -6.31
CA ILE A 302 -17.32 6.19 -6.32
C ILE A 302 -16.19 7.12 -6.81
N LEU A 303 -14.92 6.76 -6.57
CA LEU A 303 -13.76 7.58 -6.97
C LEU A 303 -13.71 7.82 -8.49
N LYS A 304 -14.28 6.93 -9.30
CA LYS A 304 -14.30 7.08 -10.77
C LYS A 304 -15.13 8.28 -11.24
N HIS A 305 -16.01 8.79 -10.39
CA HIS A 305 -16.88 9.95 -10.68
C HIS A 305 -16.25 11.28 -10.22
N ILE A 306 -15.06 11.25 -9.63
CA ILE A 306 -14.37 12.42 -9.11
C ILE A 306 -13.41 12.94 -10.19
N PRO A 307 -13.63 14.13 -10.78
CA PRO A 307 -12.82 14.61 -11.89
C PRO A 307 -11.36 14.92 -11.52
N SER A 308 -11.08 15.22 -10.25
CA SER A 308 -9.75 15.52 -9.74
C SER A 308 -9.01 14.29 -9.21
N PHE A 309 -9.64 13.11 -9.24
CA PHE A 309 -9.00 11.89 -8.79
C PHE A 309 -7.94 11.45 -9.79
N VAL A 310 -6.72 11.29 -9.31
CA VAL A 310 -5.57 10.82 -10.08
C VAL A 310 -5.23 9.41 -9.64
N ARG A 311 -5.25 8.46 -10.57
CA ARG A 311 -4.97 7.05 -10.25
C ARG A 311 -3.48 6.77 -10.08
N ASP A 312 -2.65 7.30 -10.97
CA ASP A 312 -1.22 7.04 -11.06
C ASP A 312 -0.48 8.15 -11.83
N ASP A 313 0.85 8.06 -11.90
CA ASP A 313 1.69 9.07 -12.56
C ASP A 313 1.37 9.24 -14.06
N LEU A 314 0.96 8.17 -14.75
CA LEU A 314 0.58 8.26 -16.18
C LEU A 314 -0.76 8.96 -16.34
N ASP A 315 -1.71 8.65 -15.46
CA ASP A 315 -3.00 9.33 -15.40
C ASP A 315 -2.81 10.83 -15.10
N MET A 316 -1.93 11.19 -14.18
CA MET A 316 -1.57 12.59 -13.92
C MET A 316 -1.08 13.30 -15.18
N LEU A 317 -0.19 12.67 -15.95
CA LEU A 317 0.32 13.25 -17.20
C LEU A 317 -0.80 13.47 -18.23
N ASN A 318 -1.82 12.62 -18.24
CA ASN A 318 -3.00 12.80 -19.10
C ASN A 318 -3.90 13.97 -18.66
N HIS A 319 -3.89 14.33 -17.37
CA HIS A 319 -4.61 15.49 -16.85
C HIS A 319 -3.89 16.81 -17.13
N LEU A 320 -2.57 16.78 -17.37
CA LEU A 320 -1.81 17.98 -17.69
C LEU A 320 -2.07 18.44 -19.14
N PRO A 321 -2.14 19.76 -19.38
CA PRO A 321 -2.27 20.27 -20.74
C PRO A 321 -1.01 19.96 -21.54
N ARG A 322 -1.18 19.57 -22.82
CA ARG A 322 -0.05 19.28 -23.74
C ARG A 322 0.85 20.50 -23.98
N THR A 323 0.28 21.69 -23.89
CA THR A 323 0.98 22.97 -24.06
C THR A 323 0.46 23.98 -23.04
N VAL A 324 1.34 24.89 -22.62
CA VAL A 324 1.03 26.00 -21.72
C VAL A 324 1.49 27.31 -22.37
N CYS A 325 0.84 28.42 -22.05
CA CYS A 325 1.30 29.75 -22.49
C CYS A 325 2.64 30.09 -21.84
N LYS A 326 3.46 30.91 -22.51
CA LYS A 326 4.80 31.31 -22.02
C LYS A 326 4.77 31.93 -20.61
N ASP A 327 3.70 32.63 -20.26
CA ASP A 327 3.54 33.31 -18.97
C ASP A 327 2.79 32.46 -17.92
N SER A 328 2.61 31.16 -18.17
CA SER A 328 1.93 30.28 -17.23
C SER A 328 2.81 29.97 -16.03
N ILE A 329 2.27 30.14 -14.83
CA ILE A 329 2.95 29.79 -13.58
C ILE A 329 2.33 28.51 -13.04
N MET A 330 3.16 27.52 -12.73
CA MET A 330 2.72 26.33 -12.00
C MET A 330 2.68 26.63 -10.51
N VAL A 331 1.52 26.40 -9.89
CA VAL A 331 1.33 26.58 -8.45
C VAL A 331 1.04 25.21 -7.83
N SER A 332 1.70 24.91 -6.72
CA SER A 332 1.50 23.68 -5.96
C SER A 332 1.09 24.00 -4.52
N PHE A 333 0.06 23.32 -4.03
CA PHE A 333 -0.37 23.36 -2.64
C PHE A 333 -0.21 21.98 -2.01
N ASP A 334 0.17 21.92 -0.74
CA ASP A 334 0.32 20.68 0.03
C ASP A 334 -0.53 20.78 1.30
N VAL A 335 -1.38 19.78 1.53
CA VAL A 335 -2.21 19.73 2.75
C VAL A 335 -1.35 19.19 3.89
N VAL A 336 -1.18 20.01 4.93
CA VAL A 336 -0.41 19.62 6.10
C VAL A 336 -1.13 18.51 6.86
N ASN A 337 -0.46 17.36 7.01
CA ASN A 337 -0.92 16.25 7.86
C ASN A 337 -2.36 15.74 7.57
N LEU A 338 -2.79 15.76 6.30
CA LEU A 338 -4.15 15.42 5.86
C LEU A 338 -4.86 14.32 6.67
N TYR A 339 -4.24 13.14 6.80
CA TYR A 339 -4.89 11.99 7.43
C TYR A 339 -5.20 12.24 8.92
N THR A 340 -4.32 12.90 9.67
CA THR A 340 -4.52 13.11 11.11
C THR A 340 -5.43 14.31 11.40
N THR A 341 -5.67 15.19 10.42
CA THR A 341 -6.39 16.45 10.65
C THR A 341 -7.85 16.45 10.21
N ILE A 342 -8.32 15.42 9.48
CA ILE A 342 -9.72 15.35 9.05
C ILE A 342 -10.64 15.20 10.27
N PRO A 343 -11.54 16.16 10.57
CA PRO A 343 -12.53 15.99 11.63
C PRO A 343 -13.48 14.84 11.28
N HIS A 344 -13.80 13.97 12.24
CA HIS A 344 -14.63 12.79 11.98
C HIS A 344 -15.99 13.16 11.39
N GLU A 345 -16.69 14.10 12.00
CA GLU A 345 -18.01 14.56 11.53
C GLU A 345 -17.95 15.10 10.10
N TYR A 346 -16.97 15.97 9.80
CA TYR A 346 -16.78 16.51 8.45
C TYR A 346 -16.57 15.40 7.41
N GLY A 347 -15.74 14.42 7.74
CA GLY A 347 -15.52 13.31 6.82
C GLY A 347 -16.70 12.36 6.71
N LEU A 348 -17.51 12.17 7.76
CA LEU A 348 -18.76 11.41 7.67
C LEU A 348 -19.78 12.11 6.77
N THR A 349 -19.94 13.43 6.91
CA THR A 349 -20.77 14.24 5.99
C THR A 349 -20.32 14.11 4.54
N ALA A 350 -19.00 14.12 4.29
CA ALA A 350 -18.48 13.92 2.95
C ALA A 350 -18.83 12.55 2.38
N ILE A 351 -18.70 11.47 3.17
CA ILE A 351 -19.08 10.11 2.74
C ILE A 351 -20.58 10.03 2.45
N GLU A 352 -21.42 10.58 3.33
CA GLU A 352 -22.87 10.62 3.15
C GLU A 352 -23.26 11.32 1.83
N PHE A 353 -22.69 12.51 1.57
CA PHE A 353 -22.90 13.24 0.32
C PHE A 353 -22.62 12.38 -0.92
N TRP A 354 -21.51 11.63 -0.93
CA TRP A 354 -21.15 10.79 -2.06
C TRP A 354 -22.04 9.56 -2.22
N LEU A 355 -22.47 8.94 -1.11
CA LEU A 355 -23.42 7.83 -1.11
C LEU A 355 -24.83 8.26 -1.57
N GLU A 356 -25.21 9.51 -1.33
CA GLU A 356 -26.44 10.12 -1.84
C GLU A 356 -26.34 10.45 -3.32
N LYS A 357 -25.19 10.98 -3.75
CA LYS A 357 -24.95 11.37 -5.14
C LYS A 357 -24.80 10.18 -6.08
N PHE A 358 -24.22 9.08 -5.63
CA PHE A 358 -23.94 7.88 -6.43
C PHE A 358 -24.43 6.59 -5.76
N PRO A 359 -25.76 6.45 -5.52
CA PRO A 359 -26.31 5.29 -4.82
C PRO A 359 -26.07 3.98 -5.56
N SER A 360 -26.09 4.01 -6.90
CA SER A 360 -25.92 2.84 -7.77
C SER A 360 -24.51 2.24 -7.76
N GLU A 361 -23.53 2.91 -7.15
CA GLU A 361 -22.16 2.39 -7.00
C GLU A 361 -22.02 1.41 -5.83
N VAL A 362 -22.99 1.45 -4.91
CA VAL A 362 -23.07 0.54 -3.79
C VAL A 362 -24.13 -0.52 -4.09
N PRO A 363 -23.89 -1.81 -3.83
CA PRO A 363 -24.90 -2.84 -4.01
C PRO A 363 -26.17 -2.52 -3.21
N ASP A 364 -27.35 -2.61 -3.85
CA ASP A 364 -28.66 -2.25 -3.23
C ASP A 364 -28.94 -3.01 -1.93
N ARG A 365 -28.37 -4.21 -1.78
CA ARG A 365 -28.45 -5.03 -0.56
C ARG A 365 -27.69 -4.46 0.65
N ILE A 366 -26.93 -3.38 0.49
CA ILE A 366 -26.12 -2.77 1.55
C ILE A 366 -26.65 -1.39 1.86
N GLU A 367 -27.13 -1.22 3.09
CA GLU A 367 -27.65 0.07 3.54
C GLU A 367 -26.54 1.12 3.67
N LYS A 368 -26.81 2.35 3.23
CA LYS A 368 -25.88 3.49 3.38
C LYS A 368 -25.53 3.75 4.85
N LYS A 369 -26.52 3.58 5.75
CA LYS A 369 -26.35 3.73 7.20
C LYS A 369 -25.29 2.77 7.75
N PHE A 370 -25.25 1.53 7.27
CA PHE A 370 -24.21 0.57 7.65
C PHE A 370 -22.81 1.07 7.27
N ILE A 371 -22.66 1.67 6.08
CA ILE A 371 -21.38 2.21 5.62
C ILE A 371 -20.94 3.37 6.51
N ILE A 372 -21.83 4.33 6.79
CA ILE A 372 -21.54 5.51 7.61
C ILE A 372 -21.15 5.09 9.03
N GLU A 373 -21.95 4.25 9.69
CA GLU A 373 -21.65 3.75 11.03
C GLU A 373 -20.38 2.89 11.06
N GLY A 374 -20.13 2.11 10.00
CA GLY A 374 -18.91 1.34 9.87
C GLY A 374 -17.65 2.21 9.76
N ILE A 375 -17.70 3.31 8.98
CA ILE A 375 -16.60 4.28 8.92
C ILE A 375 -16.41 4.96 10.27
N LYS A 376 -17.51 5.43 10.90
CA LYS A 376 -17.47 6.04 12.23
C LYS A 376 -16.83 5.11 13.26
N PHE A 377 -17.23 3.84 13.27
CA PHE A 377 -16.64 2.83 14.14
C PHE A 377 -15.14 2.66 13.91
N ILE A 378 -14.69 2.59 12.65
CA ILE A 378 -13.25 2.51 12.35
C ILE A 378 -12.52 3.75 12.83
N LEU A 379 -13.03 4.95 12.55
CA LEU A 379 -12.40 6.23 12.92
C LEU A 379 -12.25 6.36 14.44
N GLN A 380 -13.27 5.95 15.19
CA GLN A 380 -13.30 6.06 16.64
C GLN A 380 -12.53 4.94 17.36
N ASN A 381 -12.27 3.79 16.72
CA ASN A 381 -11.66 2.62 17.38
C ASN A 381 -10.28 2.26 16.81
N ASN A 382 -9.45 3.28 16.54
CA ASN A 382 -8.06 3.10 16.12
C ASN A 382 -7.14 2.96 17.34
N TYR A 383 -7.12 1.77 17.93
CA TYR A 383 -6.23 1.42 19.03
C TYR A 383 -4.93 0.81 18.55
N PHE A 384 -3.82 1.14 19.21
CA PHE A 384 -2.50 0.63 18.89
C PHE A 384 -1.57 0.64 20.10
N ASN A 385 -0.52 -0.18 20.01
CA ASN A 385 0.52 -0.27 21.03
C ASN A 385 1.82 0.36 20.55
N PHE A 386 2.50 1.07 21.45
CA PHE A 386 3.84 1.58 21.27
C PHE A 386 4.63 1.43 22.58
N ASN A 387 5.80 0.81 22.51
CA ASN A 387 6.72 0.67 23.65
C ASN A 387 6.06 0.13 24.95
N GLY A 388 5.20 -0.88 24.82
CA GLY A 388 4.49 -1.49 25.96
C GLY A 388 3.25 -0.72 26.44
N GLU A 389 2.96 0.45 25.88
CA GLU A 389 1.82 1.29 26.24
C GLU A 389 0.76 1.29 25.14
N SER A 390 -0.51 1.39 25.53
CA SER A 390 -1.66 1.43 24.62
C SER A 390 -2.14 2.85 24.39
N TYR A 391 -2.50 3.15 23.14
CA TYR A 391 -2.98 4.44 22.69
C TYR A 391 -4.20 4.29 21.79
N ARG A 392 -4.97 5.36 21.68
CA ARG A 392 -6.09 5.52 20.76
C ARG A 392 -5.90 6.79 19.95
N GLN A 393 -6.08 6.73 18.63
CA GLN A 393 -6.18 7.93 17.81
C GLN A 393 -7.61 8.45 17.85
N ILE A 394 -7.79 9.70 18.28
CA ILE A 394 -9.11 10.32 18.52
C ILE A 394 -9.53 11.32 17.44
N SER A 395 -8.62 11.68 16.53
CA SER A 395 -8.86 12.62 15.43
C SER A 395 -8.19 12.17 14.15
N GLY A 396 -8.78 12.52 13.00
CA GLY A 396 -8.35 12.04 11.69
C GLY A 396 -8.61 10.55 11.48
N THR A 397 -7.93 9.99 10.50
CA THR A 397 -7.92 8.57 10.16
C THR A 397 -6.52 8.01 10.32
N ALA A 398 -6.40 6.78 10.82
CA ALA A 398 -5.11 6.16 11.07
C ALA A 398 -4.39 5.81 9.75
N MET A 399 -3.14 6.25 9.64
CA MET A 399 -2.28 5.89 8.51
C MET A 399 -1.91 4.40 8.62
N GLY A 400 -2.50 3.56 7.77
CA GLY A 400 -2.33 2.10 7.78
C GLY A 400 -3.65 1.33 7.69
N THR A 401 -4.76 2.01 8.00
CA THR A 401 -6.12 1.50 7.81
C THR A 401 -6.47 1.43 6.31
N LYS A 402 -7.10 0.33 5.87
CA LYS A 402 -7.37 0.03 4.45
C LYS A 402 -8.23 1.08 3.76
N VAL A 403 -9.27 1.56 4.42
CA VAL A 403 -10.21 2.57 3.89
C VAL A 403 -9.66 4.00 3.92
N ALA A 404 -8.57 4.25 4.64
CA ALA A 404 -8.08 5.61 4.87
C ALA A 404 -7.77 6.39 3.57
N PRO A 405 -7.14 5.80 2.53
CA PRO A 405 -6.90 6.50 1.27
C PRO A 405 -8.20 6.87 0.52
N THR A 406 -9.13 5.92 0.42
CA THR A 406 -10.43 6.14 -0.24
C THR A 406 -11.25 7.19 0.50
N TYR A 407 -11.29 7.11 1.83
CA TYR A 407 -11.90 8.11 2.70
C TYR A 407 -11.29 9.49 2.49
N ALA A 408 -9.96 9.63 2.56
CA ALA A 408 -9.29 10.92 2.40
C ALA A 408 -9.54 11.54 1.02
N ASN A 409 -9.53 10.74 -0.05
CA ASN A 409 -9.84 11.22 -1.41
C ASN A 409 -11.29 11.74 -1.51
N LEU A 410 -12.26 11.00 -0.95
CA LEU A 410 -13.67 11.43 -0.94
C LEU A 410 -13.87 12.72 -0.13
N VAL A 411 -13.19 12.85 1.01
CA VAL A 411 -13.24 14.08 1.83
C VAL A 411 -12.65 15.27 1.08
N MET A 412 -11.49 15.10 0.43
CA MET A 412 -10.87 16.19 -0.35
C MET A 412 -11.69 16.57 -1.57
N ALA A 413 -12.27 15.60 -2.27
CA ALA A 413 -13.17 15.86 -3.39
C ALA A 413 -14.45 16.59 -2.96
N TYR A 414 -14.96 16.26 -1.76
CA TYR A 414 -16.10 16.96 -1.19
C TYR A 414 -15.74 18.42 -0.88
N LEU A 415 -14.59 18.67 -0.23
CA LEU A 415 -14.07 20.01 0.01
C LEU A 415 -13.94 20.81 -1.28
N GLU A 416 -13.35 20.21 -2.32
CA GLU A 416 -13.23 20.85 -3.64
C GLU A 416 -14.60 21.20 -4.23
N THR A 417 -15.58 20.31 -4.10
CA THR A 417 -16.96 20.55 -4.55
C THR A 417 -17.56 21.75 -3.82
N GLN A 418 -17.41 21.82 -2.50
CA GLN A 418 -17.90 22.96 -1.71
C GLN A 418 -17.21 24.27 -2.09
N MET A 419 -15.90 24.25 -2.31
CA MET A 419 -15.15 25.43 -2.77
C MET A 419 -15.60 25.92 -4.16
N ARG A 420 -15.89 25.00 -5.08
CA ARG A 420 -16.43 25.34 -6.41
C ARG A 420 -17.83 25.98 -6.29
N LEU A 421 -18.72 25.41 -5.49
CA LEU A 421 -20.06 25.98 -5.24
C LEU A 421 -19.99 27.36 -4.59
N PHE A 422 -19.08 27.55 -3.63
CA PHE A 422 -18.84 28.85 -3.01
C PHE A 422 -18.35 29.88 -4.03
N ARG A 423 -17.41 29.51 -4.91
CA ARG A 423 -16.94 30.40 -5.97
C ARG A 423 -18.02 30.75 -6.99
N SER A 424 -18.89 29.81 -7.34
CA SER A 424 -20.01 30.06 -8.25
C SER A 424 -21.05 31.02 -7.66
N SER A 425 -21.26 30.98 -6.34
CA SER A 425 -22.15 31.91 -5.63
C SER A 425 -21.49 33.26 -5.30
N HIS A 426 -20.16 33.31 -5.25
CA HIS A 426 -19.36 34.51 -4.98
C HIS A 426 -18.22 34.65 -5.99
N PRO A 427 -18.53 35.00 -7.26
CA PRO A 427 -17.52 35.10 -8.31
C PRO A 427 -16.47 36.16 -7.92
N PRO A 428 -15.16 35.83 -7.98
CA PRO A 428 -14.12 36.82 -7.70
C PRO A 428 -14.24 37.99 -8.69
N ALA A 429 -14.09 39.22 -8.19
CA ALA A 429 -14.16 40.45 -9.00
C ALA A 429 -13.20 40.43 -10.20
N TYR A 430 -12.14 39.60 -10.14
CA TYR A 430 -11.22 39.34 -11.23
C TYR A 430 -10.83 37.86 -11.24
N SER A 431 -11.60 37.00 -11.92
CA SER A 431 -11.04 35.73 -12.41
C SER A 431 -11.87 35.18 -13.57
N THR A 432 -11.23 35.00 -14.73
CA THR A 432 -11.71 34.08 -15.75
C THR A 432 -11.70 32.65 -15.17
N PRO A 433 -12.74 31.84 -15.44
CA PRO A 433 -12.83 30.50 -14.88
C PRO A 433 -11.75 29.61 -15.49
N TYR A 434 -10.95 28.96 -14.64
CA TYR A 434 -10.21 27.76 -15.03
C TYR A 434 -11.25 26.69 -15.38
N LYS A 435 -11.50 26.48 -16.68
CA LYS A 435 -12.23 25.32 -17.17
C LYS A 435 -11.33 24.10 -17.02
N ILE A 436 -11.48 23.38 -15.91
CA ILE A 436 -11.15 21.95 -15.89
C ILE A 436 -12.19 21.32 -16.81
N ARG A 437 -11.75 20.72 -17.92
CA ARG A 437 -12.64 20.11 -18.92
C ARG A 437 -13.50 19.03 -18.24
N GLU A 438 -14.79 19.06 -18.53
CA GLU A 438 -15.78 18.04 -18.21
C GLU A 438 -15.49 16.71 -18.91
#